data_AF-A0A1M3T6S0-F1
#
_entry.id   AF-A0A1M3T6S0-F1
#
_cell.length_a   1.000
_cell.length_b   1.000
_cell.length_c   1.000
_cell.angle_alpha   90.00
_cell.angle_beta   90.00
_cell.angle_gamma   90.00
#
_symmetry.space_group_name_H-M   'P 1'
#
loop_
_entity.id
_entity.type
_entity.pdbx_description
1 polymer ?
#
loop_
_entity_poly.entity_id
_entity_poly.type
_entity_poly.pdbx_seq_one_letter_code
_entity_poly.pdbx_strand_id
1 'polypeptide(L)'
;MVSMSALRHGLGVLYLAGWLGSSLAATTEQWKSRSIYQTMTDRFARTDGSTTSPCNTTEGLYCGGTWRGMINHLDYIQGMGFDAVMISPIIENVEGRVEYGEAYHGYWPLDLYSLNSHFGTHQDLLDLSDALHARDMYLMMDTVINNMAYITNGSDPATHIDYSTLTPFNSSSYYHPYCKITDWNNYTNAQLCQTGDNIVALPDLYTEHAEVQETLSNWAKDVISTYSIDGLRIDAAKHVNPGFLKNFGDAVDIFMTGEVLQQEVSTICDYQNNYIGSLPNYPVYYAMLKAFTLGNTSALATQVQEMKNSCHDVTALSSFSENHDVARFASMNPDMALAKNILTFTLLADGVPMIYQGQEQHLDGPGSPKNREAIWLTEYNTDAELYKLIGKLNAIRKHAYRLDNHYPDVQTYPVFEGGSELGFRKGVEGRQVVMLLSTQGTNSSAYNLSMPVSFTGGTVVTEILNCINYTVNAQSELVVPMDKGEPRVFFPADLMPGSGLCGLPVANVTYAALKTQGAAAAEAALSLGIRTDAASNALLSLVLSVVAGLLVGMW
;
A
#
# COMPACT_ATOMS: atom_id res chain seq x y z
N MET A 1 -5.00 5.11 -79.62
CA MET A 1 -4.57 3.70 -79.68
C MET A 1 -3.43 3.50 -78.70
N VAL A 2 -3.69 2.70 -77.66
CA VAL A 2 -2.79 1.80 -76.90
C VAL A 2 -1.29 2.16 -76.83
N SER A 3 -0.75 2.48 -75.66
CA SER A 3 -0.05 1.50 -74.79
C SER A 3 0.67 2.16 -73.60
N MET A 4 0.71 1.43 -72.50
CA MET A 4 1.10 1.79 -71.14
C MET A 4 2.62 1.80 -70.86
N SER A 5 2.94 2.40 -69.71
CA SER A 5 3.89 1.95 -68.66
C SER A 5 5.31 2.51 -68.68
N ALA A 6 5.63 3.31 -67.65
CA ALA A 6 6.74 3.01 -66.73
C ALA A 6 6.58 3.85 -65.43
N LEU A 7 6.37 3.15 -64.31
CA LEU A 7 6.39 3.67 -62.95
C LEU A 7 7.74 4.34 -62.63
N ARG A 8 7.71 5.52 -61.98
CA ARG A 8 8.84 6.03 -61.20
C ARG A 8 8.49 5.95 -59.71
N HIS A 9 9.35 5.26 -58.97
CA HIS A 9 9.30 5.10 -57.53
C HIS A 9 9.50 6.45 -56.83
N GLY A 10 8.54 6.85 -55.99
CA GLY A 10 8.74 7.87 -54.96
C GLY A 10 9.08 7.17 -53.65
N LEU A 11 10.31 7.35 -53.16
CA LEU A 11 10.65 7.01 -51.78
C LEU A 11 9.95 8.01 -50.85
N GLY A 12 8.93 7.56 -50.14
CA GLY A 12 8.38 8.25 -48.98
C GLY A 12 9.28 8.00 -47.77
N VAL A 13 9.93 9.06 -47.28
CA VAL A 13 10.54 9.06 -45.95
C VAL A 13 9.41 9.34 -44.96
N LEU A 14 8.86 8.29 -44.35
CA LEU A 14 8.01 8.42 -43.17
C LEU A 14 8.91 8.75 -41.98
N TYR A 15 8.83 9.99 -41.49
CA TYR A 15 9.33 10.35 -40.17
C TYR A 15 8.42 9.69 -39.13
N LEU A 16 8.86 8.55 -38.58
CA LEU A 16 8.37 8.04 -37.31
C LEU A 16 8.89 8.97 -36.22
N ALA A 17 8.09 9.98 -35.86
CA ALA A 17 8.27 10.70 -34.61
C ALA A 17 7.96 9.71 -33.47
N GLY A 18 9.02 9.14 -32.88
CA GLY A 18 8.92 8.43 -31.63
C GLY A 18 8.36 9.39 -30.58
N TRP A 19 7.20 9.03 -30.03
CA TRP A 19 6.71 9.66 -28.81
C TRP A 19 7.64 9.19 -27.70
N LEU A 20 8.69 9.98 -27.43
CA LEU A 20 9.32 9.98 -26.12
C LEU A 20 8.24 10.52 -25.17
N GLY A 21 7.45 9.61 -24.60
CA GLY A 21 6.60 9.96 -23.48
C GLY A 21 7.52 10.48 -22.39
N SER A 22 7.43 11.76 -22.08
CA SER A 22 7.97 12.28 -20.83
C SER A 22 7.30 11.46 -19.73
N SER A 23 8.03 10.54 -19.09
CA SER A 23 7.55 9.80 -17.93
C SER A 23 7.39 10.81 -16.80
N LEU A 24 6.22 11.43 -16.73
CA LEU A 24 5.85 12.24 -15.58
C LEU A 24 5.68 11.26 -14.42
N ALA A 25 6.62 11.30 -13.49
CA ALA A 25 6.60 10.58 -12.23
C ALA A 25 5.24 10.74 -11.54
N ALA A 26 4.73 9.67 -10.92
CA ALA A 26 3.37 9.69 -10.38
C ALA A 26 3.29 10.56 -9.11
N THR A 27 2.31 11.47 -9.09
CA THR A 27 2.02 12.38 -7.98
C THR A 27 1.35 11.65 -6.81
N THR A 28 1.40 12.25 -5.61
CA THR A 28 0.69 11.73 -4.41
C THR A 28 -0.78 11.42 -4.69
N GLU A 29 -1.49 12.29 -5.39
CA GLU A 29 -2.91 12.09 -5.74
C GLU A 29 -3.13 10.83 -6.59
N GLN A 30 -2.22 10.54 -7.53
CA GLN A 30 -2.28 9.32 -8.32
C GLN A 30 -2.00 8.08 -7.47
N TRP A 31 -1.09 8.17 -6.49
CA TRP A 31 -0.75 7.08 -5.58
C TRP A 31 -1.85 6.74 -4.57
N LYS A 32 -2.63 7.72 -4.11
CA LYS A 32 -3.77 7.50 -3.18
C LYS A 32 -4.75 6.44 -3.68
N SER A 33 -4.97 6.35 -4.99
CA SER A 33 -5.86 5.33 -5.58
C SER A 33 -5.24 3.94 -5.73
N ARG A 34 -3.93 3.78 -5.55
CA ARG A 34 -3.20 2.52 -5.75
C ARG A 34 -3.21 1.64 -4.49
N SER A 35 -2.82 0.37 -4.64
CA SER A 35 -2.46 -0.55 -3.57
C SER A 35 -1.14 -1.25 -3.89
N ILE A 36 -0.24 -1.27 -2.90
CA ILE A 36 1.15 -1.67 -3.04
C ILE A 36 1.33 -3.09 -2.52
N TYR A 37 2.00 -3.92 -3.32
CA TYR A 37 2.57 -5.17 -2.86
C TYR A 37 4.07 -5.00 -2.60
N GLN A 38 4.46 -5.03 -1.32
CA GLN A 38 5.85 -4.88 -0.90
C GLN A 38 6.58 -6.22 -1.01
N THR A 39 7.62 -6.24 -1.83
CA THR A 39 8.47 -7.41 -2.03
C THR A 39 9.84 -7.20 -1.40
N MET A 40 10.51 -8.32 -1.11
CA MET A 40 11.96 -8.33 -0.91
C MET A 40 12.58 -9.06 -2.10
N THR A 41 13.37 -8.37 -2.91
CA THR A 41 13.78 -8.86 -4.23
C THR A 41 14.42 -10.26 -4.15
N ASP A 42 15.34 -10.47 -3.21
CA ASP A 42 16.01 -11.76 -2.97
C ASP A 42 15.07 -12.90 -2.52
N ARG A 43 13.89 -12.57 -2.01
CA ARG A 43 12.97 -13.49 -1.34
C ARG A 43 11.64 -13.68 -2.09
N PHE A 44 11.39 -12.89 -3.13
CA PHE A 44 10.12 -12.94 -3.86
C PHE A 44 10.10 -14.05 -4.90
N ALA A 45 10.98 -13.99 -5.89
CA ALA A 45 10.93 -14.94 -7.00
C ALA A 45 12.29 -15.11 -7.67
N ARG A 46 12.63 -16.36 -7.96
CA ARG A 46 13.88 -16.75 -8.62
C ARG A 46 13.72 -16.79 -10.13
N THR A 47 14.79 -16.50 -10.88
CA THR A 47 14.79 -16.60 -12.35
C THR A 47 14.46 -18.01 -12.85
N ASP A 48 14.90 -19.03 -12.11
CA ASP A 48 14.66 -20.44 -12.44
C ASP A 48 13.23 -20.92 -12.14
N GLY A 49 12.40 -20.08 -11.50
CA GLY A 49 11.04 -20.41 -11.10
C GLY A 49 10.93 -21.49 -10.03
N SER A 50 12.02 -21.83 -9.33
CA SER A 50 12.00 -22.87 -8.31
C SER A 50 11.12 -22.46 -7.12
N THR A 51 10.20 -23.35 -6.75
CA THR A 51 9.37 -23.26 -5.53
C THR A 51 9.91 -24.09 -4.38
N THR A 52 11.06 -24.76 -4.55
CA THR A 52 11.64 -25.67 -3.54
C THR A 52 13.08 -25.31 -3.16
N SER A 53 13.68 -24.32 -3.81
CA SER A 53 15.02 -23.85 -3.46
C SER A 53 15.05 -23.40 -1.99
N PRO A 54 15.94 -23.94 -1.15
CA PRO A 54 15.95 -23.60 0.27
C PRO A 54 16.32 -22.14 0.48
N CYS A 55 15.69 -21.50 1.46
CA CYS A 55 16.06 -20.18 1.94
C CYS A 55 15.96 -20.16 3.46
N ASN A 56 17.08 -20.37 4.14
CA ASN A 56 17.13 -20.34 5.60
C ASN A 56 17.29 -18.88 6.06
N THR A 57 16.21 -18.29 6.56
CA THR A 57 16.19 -16.90 7.02
C THR A 57 17.24 -16.60 8.09
N THR A 58 17.56 -17.55 8.97
CA THR A 58 18.54 -17.35 10.05
C THR A 58 19.99 -17.35 9.60
N GLU A 59 20.30 -17.91 8.42
CA GLU A 59 21.64 -17.79 7.87
C GLU A 59 21.90 -16.41 7.26
N GLY A 60 20.83 -15.69 6.90
CA GLY A 60 20.91 -14.33 6.39
C GLY A 60 21.63 -14.22 5.05
N LEU A 61 21.61 -15.26 4.21
CA LEU A 61 22.31 -15.26 2.92
C LEU A 61 21.38 -14.80 1.78
N TYR A 62 21.99 -14.45 0.65
CA TYR A 62 21.24 -14.36 -0.61
C TYR A 62 20.61 -15.72 -0.95
N CYS A 63 19.30 -15.71 -1.19
CA CYS A 63 18.52 -16.87 -1.59
C CYS A 63 18.22 -16.89 -3.10
N GLY A 64 18.62 -15.85 -3.84
CA GLY A 64 18.67 -15.79 -5.30
C GLY A 64 17.38 -15.35 -5.97
N GLY A 65 16.55 -14.57 -5.27
CA GLY A 65 15.46 -13.83 -5.91
C GLY A 65 15.98 -12.67 -6.77
N THR A 66 15.25 -12.35 -7.84
CA THR A 66 15.73 -11.46 -8.92
C THR A 66 14.58 -10.64 -9.51
N TRP A 67 14.91 -9.55 -10.22
CA TRP A 67 13.92 -8.79 -11.00
C TRP A 67 13.30 -9.63 -12.11
N ARG A 68 14.08 -10.51 -12.77
CA ARG A 68 13.53 -11.42 -13.79
C ARG A 68 12.55 -12.42 -13.21
N GLY A 69 12.88 -13.01 -12.06
CA GLY A 69 11.96 -13.88 -11.32
C GLY A 69 10.66 -13.16 -10.96
N MET A 70 10.75 -11.89 -10.55
CA MET A 70 9.58 -11.06 -10.25
C MET A 70 8.69 -10.83 -11.47
N ILE A 71 9.26 -10.51 -12.64
CA ILE A 71 8.52 -10.39 -13.91
C ILE A 71 7.70 -11.66 -14.17
N ASN A 72 8.29 -12.83 -13.94
CA ASN A 72 7.64 -14.13 -14.16
C ASN A 72 6.45 -14.39 -13.22
N HIS A 73 6.31 -13.63 -12.13
CA HIS A 73 5.26 -13.80 -11.11
C HIS A 73 4.38 -12.55 -10.92
N LEU A 74 4.41 -11.58 -11.85
CA LEU A 74 3.51 -10.42 -11.78
C LEU A 74 2.02 -10.82 -11.83
N ASP A 75 1.68 -11.94 -12.47
CA ASP A 75 0.31 -12.46 -12.49
C ASP A 75 -0.19 -12.83 -11.07
N TYR A 76 0.69 -13.34 -10.21
CA TYR A 76 0.35 -13.66 -8.82
C TYR A 76 -0.01 -12.40 -8.03
N ILE A 77 0.79 -11.33 -8.19
CA ILE A 77 0.55 -10.03 -7.56
C ILE A 77 -0.73 -9.39 -8.12
N GLN A 78 -0.86 -9.32 -9.45
CA GLN A 78 -2.00 -8.70 -10.12
C GLN A 78 -3.31 -9.47 -9.86
N GLY A 79 -3.26 -10.79 -9.65
CA GLY A 79 -4.40 -11.62 -9.29
C GLY A 79 -5.04 -11.26 -7.94
N MET A 80 -4.27 -10.67 -7.01
CA MET A 80 -4.79 -10.06 -5.78
C MET A 80 -5.33 -8.64 -5.98
N GLY A 81 -5.24 -8.11 -7.20
CA GLY A 81 -5.73 -6.78 -7.55
C GLY A 81 -4.80 -5.63 -7.15
N PHE A 82 -3.54 -5.89 -6.80
CA PHE A 82 -2.55 -4.82 -6.62
C PHE A 82 -2.25 -4.11 -7.95
N ASP A 83 -1.91 -2.83 -7.87
CA ASP A 83 -1.51 -2.00 -9.00
C ASP A 83 -0.26 -1.17 -8.71
N ALA A 84 0.52 -1.59 -7.72
CA ALA A 84 1.87 -1.14 -7.51
C ALA A 84 2.72 -2.24 -6.86
N VAL A 85 4.02 -2.27 -7.17
CA VAL A 85 5.00 -3.15 -6.54
C VAL A 85 6.11 -2.30 -5.95
N MET A 86 6.44 -2.55 -4.69
CA MET A 86 7.64 -2.01 -4.05
C MET A 86 8.74 -3.05 -4.06
N ILE A 87 9.93 -2.67 -4.53
CA ILE A 87 11.14 -3.52 -4.55
C ILE A 87 12.18 -3.05 -3.52
N SER A 88 13.08 -3.94 -3.11
CA SER A 88 14.24 -3.62 -2.27
C SER A 88 15.18 -2.60 -2.94
N PRO A 89 16.09 -1.95 -2.18
CA PRO A 89 17.03 -1.01 -2.78
C PRO A 89 17.90 -1.67 -3.85
N ILE A 90 18.10 -0.94 -4.95
CA ILE A 90 18.74 -1.47 -6.16
C ILE A 90 20.26 -1.29 -6.19
N ILE A 91 20.80 -0.48 -5.27
CA ILE A 91 22.21 -0.06 -5.21
C ILE A 91 23.11 -1.28 -4.95
N GLU A 92 24.30 -1.32 -5.54
CA GLU A 92 25.34 -2.30 -5.19
C GLU A 92 25.63 -2.27 -3.69
N ASN A 93 25.62 -3.43 -3.05
CA ASN A 93 25.84 -3.56 -1.63
C ASN A 93 27.24 -4.12 -1.31
N VAL A 94 27.68 -3.98 -0.06
CA VAL A 94 28.92 -4.62 0.40
C VAL A 94 28.87 -6.14 0.18
N GLU A 95 29.95 -6.67 -0.39
CA GLU A 95 30.13 -8.11 -0.59
C GLU A 95 30.80 -8.76 0.62
N GLY A 96 30.45 -10.02 0.87
CA GLY A 96 30.98 -10.81 1.98
C GLY A 96 29.94 -11.12 3.05
N ARG A 97 30.33 -12.04 3.94
CA ARG A 97 29.47 -12.60 4.97
C ARG A 97 29.99 -12.24 6.36
N VAL A 98 29.10 -11.70 7.18
CA VAL A 98 29.30 -11.46 8.61
C VAL A 98 28.50 -12.48 9.44
N GLU A 99 28.56 -12.38 10.77
CA GLU A 99 27.91 -13.35 11.66
C GLU A 99 26.39 -13.44 11.49
N TYR A 100 25.74 -12.34 11.08
CA TYR A 100 24.30 -12.27 10.82
C TYR A 100 23.93 -12.28 9.33
N GLY A 101 24.88 -12.63 8.44
CA GLY A 101 24.60 -12.91 7.03
C GLY A 101 25.28 -11.96 6.05
N GLU A 102 24.60 -11.75 4.92
CA GLU A 102 25.01 -10.97 3.74
C GLU A 102 23.98 -9.85 3.48
N ALA A 103 24.32 -8.93 2.58
CA ALA A 103 23.50 -7.75 2.26
C ALA A 103 22.26 -8.01 1.38
N TYR A 104 21.62 -9.18 1.48
CA TYR A 104 20.51 -9.61 0.60
C TYR A 104 19.30 -8.68 0.59
N HIS A 105 19.16 -7.86 1.63
CA HIS A 105 18.06 -6.93 1.81
C HIS A 105 18.26 -5.60 1.06
N GLY A 106 19.50 -5.27 0.65
CA GLY A 106 19.81 -4.06 -0.12
C GLY A 106 20.16 -2.80 0.70
N TYR A 107 20.19 -2.88 2.04
CA TYR A 107 20.37 -1.72 2.94
C TYR A 107 21.81 -1.43 3.36
N TRP A 108 22.79 -2.11 2.75
CA TRP A 108 24.22 -1.88 2.98
C TRP A 108 24.91 -1.34 1.71
N PRO A 109 24.52 -0.14 1.23
CA PRO A 109 24.98 0.39 -0.05
C PRO A 109 26.49 0.67 -0.04
N LEU A 110 27.14 0.34 -1.16
CA LEU A 110 28.58 0.48 -1.40
C LEU A 110 28.88 1.45 -2.56
N ASP A 111 28.24 1.24 -3.72
CA ASP A 111 28.41 2.05 -4.91
C ASP A 111 27.05 2.46 -5.49
N LEU A 112 26.70 3.74 -5.31
CA LEU A 112 25.42 4.32 -5.77
C LEU A 112 25.19 4.16 -7.28
N TYR A 113 26.24 4.11 -8.09
CA TYR A 113 26.12 4.08 -9.55
C TYR A 113 26.10 2.68 -10.15
N SER A 114 26.27 1.67 -9.30
CA SER A 114 26.21 0.26 -9.68
C SER A 114 24.96 -0.40 -9.11
N LEU A 115 24.43 -1.38 -9.84
CA LEU A 115 23.27 -2.15 -9.40
C LEU A 115 23.72 -3.36 -8.58
N ASN A 116 22.88 -3.81 -7.64
CA ASN A 116 23.08 -5.07 -6.95
C ASN A 116 23.03 -6.25 -7.94
N SER A 117 24.20 -6.80 -8.25
CA SER A 117 24.35 -7.84 -9.26
C SER A 117 23.65 -9.16 -8.92
N HIS A 118 23.31 -9.40 -7.65
CA HIS A 118 22.51 -10.57 -7.24
C HIS A 118 21.05 -10.48 -7.70
N PHE A 119 20.51 -9.27 -7.90
CA PHE A 119 19.12 -9.07 -8.32
C PHE A 119 18.93 -9.13 -9.83
N GLY A 120 19.99 -8.89 -10.61
CA GLY A 120 19.97 -8.97 -12.06
C GLY A 120 20.80 -7.88 -12.72
N THR A 121 20.51 -7.66 -14.00
CA THR A 121 21.20 -6.67 -14.83
C THR A 121 20.40 -5.37 -14.94
N HIS A 122 21.05 -4.33 -15.49
CA HIS A 122 20.38 -3.09 -15.91
C HIS A 122 19.15 -3.36 -16.79
N GLN A 123 19.25 -4.29 -17.75
CA GLN A 123 18.14 -4.63 -18.62
C GLN A 123 17.00 -5.33 -17.87
N ASP A 124 17.30 -6.16 -16.85
CA ASP A 124 16.24 -6.81 -16.08
C ASP A 124 15.40 -5.81 -15.27
N LEU A 125 16.01 -4.71 -14.79
CA LEU A 125 15.27 -3.66 -14.08
C LEU A 125 14.43 -2.80 -15.04
N LEU A 126 14.96 -2.47 -16.24
CA LEU A 126 14.17 -1.84 -17.30
C LEU A 126 12.96 -2.70 -17.69
N ASP A 127 13.19 -4.00 -17.94
CA ASP A 127 12.14 -4.93 -18.30
C ASP A 127 11.08 -5.10 -17.19
N LEU A 128 11.49 -5.00 -15.92
CA LEU A 128 10.55 -5.04 -14.79
C LEU A 128 9.64 -3.82 -14.79
N SER A 129 10.22 -2.64 -14.98
CA SER A 129 9.46 -1.39 -15.10
C SER A 129 8.47 -1.46 -16.27
N ASP A 130 8.95 -1.83 -17.46
CA ASP A 130 8.12 -1.99 -18.65
C ASP A 130 6.99 -3.02 -18.44
N ALA A 131 7.28 -4.15 -17.79
CA ALA A 131 6.29 -5.18 -17.51
C ALA A 131 5.22 -4.73 -16.51
N LEU A 132 5.57 -3.89 -15.53
CA LEU A 132 4.62 -3.28 -14.60
C LEU A 132 3.76 -2.24 -15.32
N HIS A 133 4.35 -1.32 -16.08
CA HIS A 133 3.61 -0.28 -16.80
C HIS A 133 2.70 -0.85 -17.88
N ALA A 134 3.09 -1.92 -18.56
CA ALA A 134 2.23 -2.64 -19.51
C ALA A 134 0.95 -3.21 -18.85
N ARG A 135 0.93 -3.31 -17.52
CA ARG A 135 -0.18 -3.80 -16.70
C ARG A 135 -0.92 -2.68 -15.94
N ASP A 136 -0.62 -1.41 -16.20
CA ASP A 136 -1.05 -0.25 -15.39
C ASP A 136 -0.70 -0.42 -13.90
N MET A 137 0.51 -0.93 -13.64
CA MET A 137 1.07 -1.05 -12.30
C MET A 137 2.24 -0.09 -12.12
N TYR A 138 2.36 0.49 -10.94
CA TYR A 138 3.48 1.37 -10.59
C TYR A 138 4.66 0.61 -9.98
N LEU A 139 5.87 1.11 -10.23
CA LEU A 139 7.11 0.65 -9.61
C LEU A 139 7.54 1.63 -8.52
N MET A 140 7.53 1.17 -7.26
CA MET A 140 8.11 1.87 -6.12
C MET A 140 9.48 1.28 -5.78
N MET A 141 10.46 2.14 -5.55
CA MET A 141 11.81 1.74 -5.15
C MET A 141 12.10 2.11 -3.70
N ASP A 142 12.50 1.13 -2.89
CA ASP A 142 13.09 1.40 -1.59
C ASP A 142 14.48 2.04 -1.74
N THR A 143 14.79 3.06 -0.96
CA THR A 143 15.92 3.97 -1.20
C THR A 143 16.61 4.33 0.10
N VAL A 144 17.91 4.08 0.17
CA VAL A 144 18.77 4.50 1.28
C VAL A 144 19.51 5.77 0.90
N ILE A 145 19.21 6.87 1.61
CA ILE A 145 19.91 8.16 1.44
C ILE A 145 20.61 8.61 2.73
N ASN A 146 20.56 7.79 3.79
CA ASN A 146 21.11 8.10 5.10
C ASN A 146 22.59 7.75 5.24
N ASN A 147 22.99 6.55 4.78
CA ASN A 147 24.30 5.98 5.07
C ASN A 147 24.86 5.20 3.88
N MET A 148 26.17 4.99 3.92
CA MET A 148 26.84 3.90 3.20
C MET A 148 27.05 2.71 4.14
N ALA A 149 27.70 1.64 3.69
CA ALA A 149 28.06 0.51 4.55
C ALA A 149 29.50 0.07 4.37
N TYR A 150 30.09 -0.44 5.46
CA TYR A 150 31.43 -0.99 5.47
C TYR A 150 31.55 -2.12 6.50
N ILE A 151 32.08 -3.27 6.08
CA ILE A 151 32.28 -4.42 6.97
C ILE A 151 33.58 -4.23 7.76
N THR A 152 33.46 -3.96 9.06
CA THR A 152 34.59 -3.78 9.97
C THR A 152 34.98 -5.07 10.71
N ASN A 153 34.15 -6.12 10.66
CA ASN A 153 34.39 -7.43 11.28
C ASN A 153 34.81 -7.36 12.76
N GLY A 154 34.17 -6.47 13.52
CA GLY A 154 34.41 -6.26 14.95
C GLY A 154 35.37 -5.12 15.27
N SER A 155 36.09 -4.58 14.28
CA SER A 155 37.01 -3.45 14.46
C SER A 155 36.26 -2.15 14.76
N ASP A 156 36.93 -1.20 15.42
CA ASP A 156 36.34 0.10 15.77
C ASP A 156 36.04 0.94 14.52
N PRO A 157 34.74 1.22 14.22
CA PRO A 157 34.38 1.99 13.03
C PRO A 157 34.92 3.43 13.04
N ALA A 158 35.25 3.98 14.22
CA ALA A 158 35.83 5.32 14.33
C ALA A 158 37.18 5.44 13.61
N THR A 159 37.89 4.31 13.41
CA THR A 159 39.27 4.28 12.94
C THR A 159 39.51 3.30 11.79
N HIS A 160 38.56 2.41 11.47
CA HIS A 160 38.76 1.28 10.54
C HIS A 160 37.82 1.27 9.33
N ILE A 161 37.14 2.38 9.02
CA ILE A 161 36.40 2.53 7.77
C ILE A 161 37.37 3.06 6.69
N ASP A 162 37.53 2.30 5.61
CA ASP A 162 38.20 2.78 4.40
C ASP A 162 37.18 3.48 3.51
N TYR A 163 37.03 4.80 3.70
CA TYR A 163 36.10 5.60 2.92
C TYR A 163 36.40 5.57 1.42
N SER A 164 37.63 5.26 0.98
CA SER A 164 37.99 5.28 -0.44
C SER A 164 37.26 4.23 -1.28
N THR A 165 36.66 3.23 -0.63
CA THR A 165 35.87 2.18 -1.28
C THR A 165 34.40 2.57 -1.49
N LEU A 166 33.94 3.65 -0.86
CA LEU A 166 32.54 4.07 -0.87
C LEU A 166 32.30 5.06 -2.01
N THR A 167 31.41 4.73 -2.96
CA THR A 167 31.23 5.51 -4.18
C THR A 167 29.85 6.16 -4.23
N PRO A 168 29.74 7.47 -4.51
CA PRO A 168 30.81 8.45 -4.81
C PRO A 168 31.49 9.05 -3.58
N PHE A 169 31.00 8.76 -2.37
CA PHE A 169 31.40 9.40 -1.13
C PHE A 169 32.73 8.86 -0.60
N ASN A 170 33.79 9.01 -1.38
CA ASN A 170 35.05 8.30 -1.18
C ASN A 170 36.01 8.94 -0.16
N SER A 171 35.50 9.80 0.72
CA SER A 171 36.24 10.58 1.69
C SER A 171 35.44 10.74 2.97
N SER A 172 36.12 10.69 4.12
CA SER A 172 35.47 10.90 5.43
C SER A 172 34.78 12.26 5.57
N SER A 173 35.13 13.24 4.73
CA SER A 173 34.49 14.56 4.70
C SER A 173 33.00 14.53 4.31
N TYR A 174 32.55 13.47 3.64
CA TYR A 174 31.13 13.29 3.28
C TYR A 174 30.28 12.67 4.38
N TYR A 175 30.87 12.39 5.54
CA TYR A 175 30.21 11.69 6.64
C TYR A 175 30.29 12.49 7.92
N HIS A 176 29.32 12.26 8.80
CA HIS A 176 29.42 12.70 10.16
C HIS A 176 30.60 12.01 10.87
N PRO A 177 31.32 12.71 11.76
CA PRO A 177 32.30 12.07 12.63
C PRO A 177 31.66 10.89 13.38
N TYR A 178 32.41 9.80 13.52
CA TYR A 178 31.88 8.61 14.18
C TYR A 178 31.35 8.93 15.59
N CYS A 179 30.09 8.59 15.81
CA CYS A 179 29.50 8.42 17.11
C CYS A 179 28.44 7.32 17.02
N LYS A 180 28.20 6.63 18.13
CA LYS A 180 27.13 5.65 18.24
C LYS A 180 25.85 6.34 18.68
N ILE A 181 24.71 5.94 18.12
CA ILE A 181 23.40 6.34 18.66
C ILE A 181 23.25 5.72 20.05
N THR A 182 23.16 6.57 21.08
CA THR A 182 23.00 6.16 22.48
C THR A 182 21.56 6.31 22.97
N ASP A 183 20.79 7.20 22.34
CA ASP A 183 19.38 7.43 22.64
C ASP A 183 18.58 7.62 21.35
N TRP A 184 17.79 6.60 20.99
CA TRP A 184 16.96 6.58 19.78
C TRP A 184 15.79 7.57 19.81
N ASN A 185 15.48 8.14 20.97
CA ASN A 185 14.45 9.16 21.14
C ASN A 185 15.02 10.58 21.08
N ASN A 186 16.35 10.73 21.10
CA ASN A 186 17.02 11.99 20.84
C ASN A 186 17.31 12.11 19.34
N TYR A 187 16.51 12.92 18.64
CA TYR A 187 16.55 12.99 17.18
C TYR A 187 17.86 13.57 16.67
N THR A 188 18.41 14.56 17.36
CA THR A 188 19.75 15.07 17.04
C THR A 188 20.81 13.97 17.15
N ASN A 189 20.74 13.10 18.18
CA ASN A 189 21.66 11.97 18.27
C ASN A 189 21.40 10.94 17.16
N ALA A 190 20.13 10.64 16.88
CA ALA A 190 19.74 9.68 15.84
C ALA A 190 20.05 10.17 14.41
N GLN A 191 20.22 11.48 14.19
CA GLN A 191 20.46 12.11 12.88
C GLN A 191 21.92 12.50 12.61
N LEU A 192 22.76 12.55 13.64
CA LEU A 192 24.18 12.93 13.52
C LEU A 192 25.14 11.79 13.83
N CYS A 193 24.63 10.62 14.24
CA CYS A 193 25.42 9.46 14.63
C CYS A 193 25.05 8.22 13.84
N GLN A 194 25.98 7.28 13.79
CA GLN A 194 25.89 6.11 12.94
C GLN A 194 24.92 5.05 13.49
N THR A 195 24.09 4.55 12.58
CA THR A 195 23.38 3.28 12.73
C THR A 195 24.37 2.11 12.55
N GLY A 196 23.87 0.88 12.62
CA GLY A 196 24.72 -0.32 12.52
C GLY A 196 25.51 -0.61 13.81
N ASP A 197 26.57 -1.38 13.66
CA ASP A 197 27.39 -1.86 14.77
C ASP A 197 28.88 -1.92 14.40
N ASN A 198 29.69 -2.59 15.23
CA ASN A 198 31.13 -2.73 14.98
C ASN A 198 31.45 -3.91 14.04
N ILE A 199 30.46 -4.64 13.54
CA ILE A 199 30.63 -5.74 12.58
C ILE A 199 30.36 -5.21 11.17
N VAL A 200 29.21 -4.55 11.00
CA VAL A 200 28.87 -3.75 9.81
C VAL A 200 28.59 -2.33 10.26
N ALA A 201 29.55 -1.45 9.97
CA ALA A 201 29.39 -0.03 10.19
C ALA A 201 28.51 0.56 9.08
N LEU A 202 27.61 1.46 9.47
CA LEU A 202 26.80 2.25 8.54
C LEU A 202 27.24 3.72 8.64
N PRO A 203 28.35 4.11 7.99
CA PRO A 203 28.82 5.48 8.03
C PRO A 203 27.75 6.45 7.54
N ASP A 204 27.35 7.33 8.44
CA ASP A 204 26.24 8.27 8.31
C ASP A 204 26.66 9.45 7.44
N LEU A 205 25.96 9.65 6.33
CA LEU A 205 26.27 10.72 5.38
C LEU A 205 25.99 12.07 6.04
N TYR A 206 26.89 13.03 5.80
CA TYR A 206 26.72 14.39 6.26
C TYR A 206 25.67 15.10 5.40
N THR A 207 24.39 14.82 5.66
CA THR A 207 23.27 15.24 4.80
C THR A 207 22.98 16.73 4.84
N GLU A 208 23.65 17.53 5.69
CA GLU A 208 23.68 18.99 5.62
C GLU A 208 24.71 19.53 4.62
N HIS A 209 25.65 18.69 4.15
CA HIS A 209 26.66 19.10 3.19
C HIS A 209 26.05 19.24 1.78
N ALA A 210 26.21 20.41 1.16
CA ALA A 210 25.58 20.73 -0.11
C ALA A 210 25.91 19.73 -1.23
N GLU A 211 27.17 19.29 -1.33
CA GLU A 211 27.60 18.30 -2.33
C GLU A 211 26.96 16.92 -2.11
N VAL A 212 26.73 16.52 -0.85
CA VAL A 212 26.06 15.26 -0.53
C VAL A 212 24.59 15.34 -0.98
N GLN A 213 23.90 16.44 -0.63
CA GLN A 213 22.52 16.67 -1.03
C GLN A 213 22.35 16.70 -2.55
N GLU A 214 23.22 17.45 -3.25
CA GLU A 214 23.20 17.57 -4.72
C GLU A 214 23.47 16.22 -5.38
N THR A 215 24.47 15.49 -4.90
CA THR A 215 24.83 14.17 -5.45
C THR A 215 23.69 13.17 -5.30
N LEU A 216 23.10 13.05 -4.10
CA LEU A 216 21.98 12.15 -3.85
C LEU A 216 20.74 12.54 -4.68
N SER A 217 20.44 13.83 -4.78
CA SER A 217 19.29 14.31 -5.55
C SER A 217 19.46 14.07 -7.05
N ASN A 218 20.66 14.30 -7.60
CA ASN A 218 20.95 14.05 -9.01
C ASN A 218 20.95 12.55 -9.32
N TRP A 219 21.55 11.74 -8.46
CA TRP A 219 21.49 10.28 -8.55
C TRP A 219 20.05 9.78 -8.59
N ALA A 220 19.21 10.24 -7.66
CA ALA A 220 17.82 9.80 -7.60
C ALA A 220 17.02 10.20 -8.85
N LYS A 221 17.23 11.43 -9.38
CA LYS A 221 16.63 11.87 -10.65
C LYS A 221 17.05 10.98 -11.82
N ASP A 222 18.34 10.67 -11.91
CA ASP A 222 18.87 9.82 -12.98
C ASP A 222 18.30 8.41 -12.88
N VAL A 223 18.21 7.83 -11.68
CA VAL A 223 17.60 6.52 -11.43
C VAL A 223 16.10 6.52 -11.78
N ILE A 224 15.35 7.52 -11.31
CA ILE A 224 13.92 7.66 -11.61
C ILE A 224 13.70 7.75 -13.12
N SER A 225 14.47 8.59 -13.81
CA SER A 225 14.33 8.76 -15.26
C SER A 225 14.80 7.54 -16.04
N THR A 226 15.82 6.83 -15.57
CA THR A 226 16.40 5.69 -16.29
C THR A 226 15.48 4.47 -16.21
N TYR A 227 14.98 4.16 -15.01
CA TYR A 227 14.16 2.97 -14.77
C TYR A 227 12.67 3.26 -14.69
N SER A 228 12.25 4.49 -15.01
CA SER A 228 10.86 4.95 -14.96
C SER A 228 10.19 4.61 -13.61
N ILE A 229 10.85 4.97 -12.51
CA ILE A 229 10.33 4.74 -11.16
C ILE A 229 9.15 5.68 -10.91
N ASP A 230 8.07 5.17 -10.32
CA ASP A 230 6.84 5.92 -10.08
C ASP A 230 6.72 6.46 -8.65
N GLY A 231 7.50 5.92 -7.70
CA GLY A 231 7.49 6.31 -6.30
C GLY A 231 8.72 5.85 -5.53
N LEU A 232 9.05 6.53 -4.45
CA LEU A 232 10.15 6.16 -3.56
C LEU A 232 9.64 5.81 -2.15
N ARG A 233 10.19 4.75 -1.56
CA ARG A 233 10.16 4.55 -0.10
C ARG A 233 11.54 4.92 0.43
N ILE A 234 11.61 5.83 1.39
CA ILE A 234 12.87 6.29 1.98
C ILE A 234 13.12 5.53 3.27
N ASP A 235 14.17 4.72 3.27
CA ASP A 235 14.66 4.01 4.44
C ASP A 235 15.18 4.98 5.48
N ALA A 236 14.96 4.65 6.76
CA ALA A 236 15.54 5.37 7.88
C ALA A 236 15.30 6.89 7.83
N ALA A 237 14.17 7.36 7.30
CA ALA A 237 13.90 8.79 7.12
C ALA A 237 14.03 9.59 8.43
N LYS A 238 13.72 8.99 9.59
CA LYS A 238 13.96 9.60 10.91
C LYS A 238 15.42 10.02 11.15
N HIS A 239 16.37 9.31 10.55
CA HIS A 239 17.82 9.46 10.71
C HIS A 239 18.42 10.49 9.75
N VAL A 240 17.69 10.89 8.72
CA VAL A 240 18.15 11.89 7.76
C VAL A 240 17.88 13.30 8.31
N ASN A 241 18.73 14.27 7.96
CA ASN A 241 18.45 15.68 8.24
C ASN A 241 17.06 16.06 7.69
N PRO A 242 16.11 16.55 8.52
CA PRO A 242 14.75 16.83 8.07
C PRO A 242 14.66 17.89 6.96
N GLY A 243 15.57 18.87 6.96
CA GLY A 243 15.66 19.87 5.90
C GLY A 243 16.10 19.25 4.57
N PHE A 244 17.02 18.29 4.60
CA PHE A 244 17.40 17.53 3.41
C PHE A 244 16.27 16.63 2.91
N LEU A 245 15.52 15.94 3.77
CA LEU A 245 14.35 15.15 3.33
C LEU A 245 13.38 15.98 2.50
N LYS A 246 13.09 17.21 2.95
CA LYS A 246 12.25 18.15 2.22
C LYS A 246 12.89 18.52 0.88
N ASN A 247 14.14 18.95 0.88
CA ASN A 247 14.84 19.37 -0.34
C ASN A 247 14.96 18.23 -1.36
N PHE A 248 15.21 17.01 -0.90
CA PHE A 248 15.27 15.82 -1.73
C PHE A 248 13.92 15.54 -2.38
N GLY A 249 12.84 15.54 -1.59
CA GLY A 249 11.47 15.38 -2.10
C GLY A 249 11.07 16.46 -3.12
N ASP A 250 11.34 17.73 -2.82
CA ASP A 250 11.12 18.86 -3.74
C ASP A 250 11.95 18.71 -5.03
N ALA A 251 13.15 18.13 -4.95
CA ALA A 251 14.04 17.95 -6.09
C ALA A 251 13.57 16.81 -7.02
N VAL A 252 13.15 15.66 -6.48
CA VAL A 252 12.73 14.50 -7.29
C VAL A 252 11.28 14.59 -7.78
N ASP A 253 10.43 15.37 -7.10
CA ASP A 253 9.04 15.65 -7.47
C ASP A 253 8.21 14.38 -7.79
N ILE A 254 8.25 13.42 -6.87
CA ILE A 254 7.56 12.14 -6.97
C ILE A 254 6.90 11.79 -5.63
N PHE A 255 5.91 10.89 -5.63
CA PHE A 255 5.41 10.34 -4.37
C PHE A 255 6.53 9.67 -3.58
N MET A 256 6.67 10.11 -2.33
CA MET A 256 7.73 9.66 -1.44
C MET A 256 7.13 9.34 -0.07
N THR A 257 7.35 8.11 0.40
CA THR A 257 6.94 7.66 1.74
C THR A 257 8.17 7.34 2.58
N GLY A 258 8.37 8.03 3.70
CA GLY A 258 9.59 7.91 4.50
C GLY A 258 9.38 7.19 5.82
N GLU A 259 10.26 6.26 6.12
CA GLU A 259 10.20 5.48 7.35
C GLU A 259 10.58 6.32 8.58
N VAL A 260 9.56 6.73 9.33
CA VAL A 260 9.71 7.28 10.68
C VAL A 260 9.04 6.32 11.66
N LEU A 261 9.82 5.36 12.15
CA LEU A 261 9.36 4.34 13.08
C LEU A 261 9.08 4.96 14.46
N GLN A 262 7.87 5.50 14.63
CA GLN A 262 7.38 6.21 15.83
C GLN A 262 5.88 6.01 16.04
N GLN A 263 5.43 5.99 17.30
CA GLN A 263 4.01 5.80 17.63
C GLN A 263 3.25 7.11 17.81
N GLU A 264 3.97 8.19 18.04
CA GLU A 264 3.44 9.49 18.42
C GLU A 264 2.82 10.19 17.22
N VAL A 265 1.51 10.42 17.28
CA VAL A 265 0.75 11.14 16.24
C VAL A 265 1.39 12.50 15.93
N SER A 266 1.78 13.25 16.96
CA SER A 266 2.41 14.57 16.78
C SER A 266 3.67 14.51 15.93
N THR A 267 4.48 13.45 16.09
CA THR A 267 5.72 13.27 15.33
C THR A 267 5.41 12.95 13.88
N ILE A 268 4.52 11.97 13.63
CA ILE A 268 4.16 11.58 12.27
C ILE A 268 3.53 12.75 11.51
N CYS A 269 2.62 13.48 12.15
CA CYS A 269 1.99 14.65 11.53
C CYS A 269 2.98 15.81 11.32
N ASP A 270 3.93 16.04 12.24
CA ASP A 270 4.98 17.06 12.07
C ASP A 270 5.86 16.76 10.86
N TYR A 271 6.30 15.50 10.71
CA TYR A 271 7.05 15.08 9.53
C TYR A 271 6.24 15.23 8.25
N GLN A 272 4.96 14.85 8.28
CA GLN A 272 4.10 14.99 7.11
C GLN A 272 3.98 16.45 6.65
N ASN A 273 3.83 17.36 7.62
CA ASN A 273 3.58 18.77 7.33
C ASN A 273 4.84 19.50 6.84
N ASN A 274 6.01 19.11 7.33
CA ASN A 274 7.22 19.91 7.19
C ASN A 274 8.28 19.29 6.27
N TYR A 275 8.34 17.95 6.15
CA TYR A 275 9.50 17.28 5.57
C TYR A 275 9.18 16.29 4.45
N ILE A 276 8.06 15.55 4.52
CA ILE A 276 7.77 14.48 3.56
C ILE A 276 6.27 14.23 3.40
N GLY A 277 5.77 14.07 2.18
CA GLY A 277 4.31 13.98 1.93
C GLY A 277 3.61 12.74 2.48
N SER A 278 4.33 11.62 2.64
CA SER A 278 3.79 10.36 3.16
C SER A 278 4.77 9.68 4.12
N LEU A 279 4.22 8.91 5.05
CA LEU A 279 4.95 8.05 5.98
C LEU A 279 4.18 6.73 6.18
N PRO A 280 4.86 5.61 6.49
CA PRO A 280 4.20 4.45 7.08
C PRO A 280 3.46 4.83 8.36
N ASN A 281 2.18 4.45 8.44
CA ASN A 281 1.29 4.86 9.52
C ASN A 281 1.46 3.98 10.78
N TYR A 282 2.64 4.08 11.40
CA TYR A 282 2.95 3.35 12.64
C TYR A 282 1.95 3.57 13.78
N PRO A 283 1.40 4.78 14.05
CA PRO A 283 0.39 4.98 15.08
C PRO A 283 -0.82 4.06 14.89
N VAL A 284 -1.36 3.99 13.66
CA VAL A 284 -2.49 3.11 13.34
C VAL A 284 -2.08 1.64 13.35
N TYR A 285 -0.87 1.28 12.88
CA TYR A 285 -0.33 -0.08 12.99
C TYR A 285 -0.36 -0.60 14.43
N TYR A 286 0.18 0.15 15.40
CA TYR A 286 0.17 -0.27 16.81
C TYR A 286 -1.24 -0.32 17.39
N ALA A 287 -2.15 0.55 16.97
CA ALA A 287 -3.55 0.51 17.38
C ALA A 287 -4.29 -0.73 16.83
N MET A 288 -4.01 -1.12 15.57
CA MET A 288 -4.50 -2.37 15.00
C MET A 288 -4.02 -3.58 15.80
N LEU A 289 -2.74 -3.63 16.18
CA LEU A 289 -2.24 -4.71 17.01
C LEU A 289 -2.97 -4.77 18.36
N LYS A 290 -3.19 -3.64 19.03
CA LYS A 290 -3.95 -3.60 20.29
C LYS A 290 -5.38 -4.13 20.10
N ALA A 291 -6.03 -3.79 18.99
CA ALA A 291 -7.37 -4.28 18.70
C ALA A 291 -7.39 -5.80 18.45
N PHE A 292 -6.56 -6.31 17.54
CA PHE A 292 -6.66 -7.68 17.04
C PHE A 292 -5.77 -8.70 17.77
N THR A 293 -4.90 -8.27 18.68
CA THR A 293 -4.14 -9.19 19.56
C THR A 293 -4.58 -9.11 21.02
N LEU A 294 -5.04 -7.95 21.49
CA LEU A 294 -5.45 -7.74 22.89
C LEU A 294 -6.97 -7.59 23.06
N GLY A 295 -7.74 -7.59 21.97
CA GLY A 295 -9.19 -7.42 22.02
C GLY A 295 -9.66 -5.99 22.31
N ASN A 296 -8.78 -4.98 22.23
CA ASN A 296 -9.11 -3.61 22.59
C ASN A 296 -9.72 -2.83 21.41
N THR A 297 -11.05 -2.86 21.31
CA THR A 297 -11.79 -2.17 20.24
C THR A 297 -11.53 -0.66 20.22
N SER A 298 -11.62 0.01 21.38
CA SER A 298 -11.49 1.46 21.49
C SER A 298 -10.13 1.99 21.01
N ALA A 299 -9.06 1.20 21.11
CA ALA A 299 -7.71 1.61 20.69
C ALA A 299 -7.67 2.03 19.22
N LEU A 300 -8.25 1.24 18.32
CA LEU A 300 -8.22 1.52 16.88
C LEU A 300 -9.17 2.68 16.52
N ALA A 301 -10.40 2.66 17.03
CA ALA A 301 -11.39 3.71 16.75
C ALA A 301 -10.88 5.09 17.21
N THR A 302 -10.30 5.16 18.41
CA THR A 302 -9.72 6.40 18.95
C THR A 302 -8.52 6.86 18.11
N GLN A 303 -7.62 5.95 17.76
CA GLN A 303 -6.41 6.30 17.01
C GLN A 303 -6.73 6.85 15.61
N VAL A 304 -7.70 6.25 14.91
CA VAL A 304 -8.18 6.74 13.61
C VAL A 304 -8.70 8.17 13.74
N GLN A 305 -9.51 8.44 14.75
CA GLN A 305 -10.08 9.76 14.98
C GLN A 305 -9.01 10.79 15.35
N GLU A 306 -8.01 10.41 16.15
CA GLU A 306 -6.89 11.27 16.54
C GLU A 306 -6.00 11.64 15.35
N MET A 307 -5.58 10.65 14.55
CA MET A 307 -4.78 10.87 13.34
C MET A 307 -5.48 11.83 12.39
N LYS A 308 -6.76 11.59 12.14
CA LYS A 308 -7.59 12.42 11.23
C LYS A 308 -7.68 13.88 11.67
N ASN A 309 -7.72 14.13 12.97
CA ASN A 309 -7.85 15.48 13.52
C ASN A 309 -6.50 16.21 13.61
N SER A 310 -5.37 15.48 13.52
CA SER A 310 -4.04 16.02 13.82
C SER A 310 -3.14 16.13 12.58
N CYS A 311 -3.23 15.18 11.66
CA CYS A 311 -2.40 15.13 10.45
C CYS A 311 -3.07 15.90 9.31
N HIS A 312 -2.25 16.51 8.43
CA HIS A 312 -2.74 17.25 7.27
C HIS A 312 -3.45 16.37 6.26
N ASP A 313 -2.89 15.19 5.95
CA ASP A 313 -3.49 14.28 4.98
C ASP A 313 -3.26 12.80 5.34
N VAL A 314 -4.12 12.25 6.18
CA VAL A 314 -4.07 10.81 6.53
C VAL A 314 -4.29 9.88 5.33
N THR A 315 -4.85 10.37 4.22
CA THR A 315 -5.11 9.55 3.03
C THR A 315 -3.87 9.36 2.15
N ALA A 316 -2.87 10.22 2.31
CA ALA A 316 -1.57 10.10 1.64
C ALA A 316 -0.61 9.14 2.35
N LEU A 317 -0.83 8.84 3.65
CA LEU A 317 0.05 7.95 4.43
C LEU A 317 0.05 6.52 3.89
N SER A 318 1.11 5.76 4.14
CA SER A 318 1.16 4.33 3.79
C SER A 318 0.58 3.47 4.91
N SER A 319 -0.53 2.78 4.64
CA SER A 319 -1.20 1.89 5.61
C SER A 319 -0.64 0.48 5.49
N PHE A 320 -0.21 -0.13 6.59
CA PHE A 320 0.37 -1.46 6.60
C PHE A 320 0.08 -2.18 7.92
N SER A 321 0.10 -3.52 7.89
CA SER A 321 -0.02 -4.37 9.09
C SER A 321 1.16 -5.33 9.28
N GLU A 322 2.01 -5.49 8.26
CA GLU A 322 3.25 -6.25 8.28
C GLU A 322 4.29 -5.56 7.40
N ASN A 323 5.57 -5.70 7.75
CA ASN A 323 6.70 -5.31 6.91
C ASN A 323 7.95 -6.15 7.29
N HIS A 324 9.11 -5.84 6.72
CA HIS A 324 10.35 -6.59 6.96
C HIS A 324 11.11 -6.22 8.25
N ASP A 325 10.66 -5.25 9.03
CA ASP A 325 11.31 -4.80 10.28
C ASP A 325 10.58 -5.25 11.54
N VAL A 326 9.26 -5.41 11.46
CA VAL A 326 8.41 -5.84 12.58
C VAL A 326 7.99 -7.30 12.45
N ALA A 327 7.59 -7.91 13.57
CA ALA A 327 7.07 -9.26 13.59
C ALA A 327 5.81 -9.38 12.72
N ARG A 328 5.66 -10.51 12.00
CA ARG A 328 4.43 -10.81 11.26
C ARG A 328 3.24 -10.96 12.21
N PHE A 329 2.04 -10.65 11.74
CA PHE A 329 0.85 -10.73 12.59
C PHE A 329 0.63 -12.15 13.10
N ALA A 330 0.78 -13.16 12.23
CA ALA A 330 0.57 -14.57 12.56
C ALA A 330 1.50 -15.09 13.67
N SER A 331 2.69 -14.50 13.80
CA SER A 331 3.65 -14.83 14.87
C SER A 331 3.17 -14.39 16.25
N MET A 332 2.36 -13.33 16.31
CA MET A 332 1.78 -12.77 17.53
C MET A 332 0.42 -13.41 17.81
N ASN A 333 -0.37 -13.63 16.76
CA ASN A 333 -1.68 -14.26 16.84
C ASN A 333 -2.00 -15.04 15.56
N PRO A 334 -1.99 -16.39 15.58
CA PRO A 334 -2.20 -17.22 14.39
C PRO A 334 -3.68 -17.41 14.02
N ASP A 335 -4.62 -16.73 14.69
CA ASP A 335 -6.04 -16.86 14.37
C ASP A 335 -6.39 -16.22 13.02
N MET A 336 -6.88 -17.04 12.10
CA MET A 336 -7.19 -16.64 10.72
C MET A 336 -8.29 -15.56 10.66
N ALA A 337 -9.30 -15.60 11.52
CA ALA A 337 -10.34 -14.57 11.52
C ALA A 337 -9.75 -13.20 11.89
N LEU A 338 -8.83 -13.15 12.86
CA LEU A 338 -8.16 -11.91 13.25
C LEU A 338 -7.20 -11.41 12.16
N ALA A 339 -6.50 -12.31 11.46
CA ALA A 339 -5.70 -11.97 10.28
C ALA A 339 -6.55 -11.36 9.15
N LYS A 340 -7.76 -11.90 8.91
CA LYS A 340 -8.71 -11.33 7.95
C LYS A 340 -9.19 -9.93 8.36
N ASN A 341 -9.44 -9.69 9.64
CA ASN A 341 -9.91 -8.39 10.14
C ASN A 341 -8.84 -7.29 9.99
N ILE A 342 -7.61 -7.55 10.42
CA ILE A 342 -6.52 -6.57 10.32
C ILE A 342 -6.20 -6.25 8.85
N LEU A 343 -6.24 -7.26 7.98
CA LEU A 343 -6.03 -7.09 6.54
C LEU A 343 -7.17 -6.31 5.88
N THR A 344 -8.42 -6.56 6.28
CA THR A 344 -9.60 -5.81 5.83
C THR A 344 -9.48 -4.33 6.16
N PHE A 345 -9.09 -4.00 7.40
CA PHE A 345 -8.87 -2.62 7.79
C PHE A 345 -7.72 -1.98 6.99
N THR A 346 -6.59 -2.66 6.88
CA THR A 346 -5.39 -2.16 6.19
C THR A 346 -5.69 -1.73 4.76
N LEU A 347 -6.47 -2.54 4.02
CA LEU A 347 -6.79 -2.29 2.61
C LEU A 347 -7.89 -1.25 2.39
N LEU A 348 -8.86 -1.12 3.30
CA LEU A 348 -10.06 -0.31 3.07
C LEU A 348 -10.12 0.99 3.88
N ALA A 349 -9.24 1.17 4.87
CA ALA A 349 -9.13 2.41 5.63
C ALA A 349 -8.34 3.50 4.87
N ASP A 350 -7.94 4.56 5.57
CA ASP A 350 -7.16 5.65 5.00
C ASP A 350 -5.73 5.24 4.68
N GLY A 351 -5.18 5.85 3.63
CA GLY A 351 -3.82 5.65 3.19
C GLY A 351 -3.72 4.90 1.86
N VAL A 352 -2.49 4.85 1.36
CA VAL A 352 -2.05 3.94 0.31
C VAL A 352 -1.74 2.59 0.99
N PRO A 353 -2.58 1.56 0.82
CA PRO A 353 -2.35 0.28 1.48
C PRO A 353 -1.12 -0.42 0.91
N MET A 354 -0.29 -0.95 1.79
CA MET A 354 0.95 -1.67 1.50
C MET A 354 0.91 -3.02 2.22
N ILE A 355 0.89 -4.11 1.45
CA ILE A 355 0.87 -5.48 1.95
C ILE A 355 2.22 -6.13 1.69
N TYR A 356 2.85 -6.64 2.74
CA TYR A 356 4.16 -7.27 2.67
C TYR A 356 4.04 -8.73 2.24
N GLN A 357 4.91 -9.16 1.32
CA GLN A 357 4.93 -10.52 0.77
C GLN A 357 4.84 -11.58 1.87
N GLY A 358 4.00 -12.59 1.65
CA GLY A 358 3.79 -13.69 2.58
C GLY A 358 2.65 -13.46 3.58
N GLN A 359 2.18 -12.22 3.77
CA GLN A 359 1.00 -11.97 4.59
C GLN A 359 -0.22 -12.70 4.04
N GLU A 360 -0.39 -12.73 2.72
CA GLU A 360 -1.45 -13.44 2.01
C GLU A 360 -1.36 -14.97 2.10
N GLN A 361 -0.18 -15.47 2.48
CA GLN A 361 0.10 -16.89 2.74
C GLN A 361 0.16 -17.20 4.24
N HIS A 362 -0.15 -16.21 5.08
CA HIS A 362 -0.17 -16.34 6.53
C HIS A 362 1.16 -16.79 7.14
N LEU A 363 2.28 -16.29 6.60
CA LEU A 363 3.62 -16.55 7.15
C LEU A 363 3.77 -15.94 8.56
N ASP A 364 4.62 -16.52 9.40
CA ASP A 364 4.63 -16.31 10.86
C ASP A 364 6.01 -15.98 11.45
N GLY A 365 6.94 -15.45 10.66
CA GLY A 365 8.24 -14.99 11.14
C GLY A 365 8.14 -13.94 12.27
N PRO A 366 8.72 -14.19 13.46
CA PRO A 366 8.56 -13.33 14.63
C PRO A 366 9.39 -12.04 14.63
N GLY A 367 9.97 -11.66 13.50
CA GLY A 367 10.83 -10.48 13.35
C GLY A 367 12.12 -10.79 12.58
N SER A 368 12.93 -9.77 12.31
CA SER A 368 14.14 -9.90 11.49
C SER A 368 15.19 -10.84 12.14
N PRO A 369 15.79 -11.78 11.37
CA PRO A 369 15.61 -12.00 9.93
C PRO A 369 14.49 -13.02 9.59
N LYS A 370 13.82 -13.61 10.58
CA LYS A 370 12.84 -14.69 10.40
C LYS A 370 11.56 -14.26 9.66
N ASN A 371 11.19 -12.98 9.67
CA ASN A 371 10.08 -12.39 8.90
C ASN A 371 10.46 -12.08 7.42
N ARG A 372 11.60 -12.58 6.93
CA ARG A 372 12.07 -12.39 5.55
C ARG A 372 12.01 -13.69 4.77
N GLU A 373 10.94 -14.46 4.97
CA GLU A 373 10.74 -15.76 4.36
C GLU A 373 10.65 -15.66 2.83
N ALA A 374 11.16 -16.69 2.15
CA ALA A 374 11.03 -16.81 0.70
C ALA A 374 9.61 -17.25 0.32
N ILE A 375 8.90 -16.42 -0.43
CA ILE A 375 7.50 -16.69 -0.76
C ILE A 375 7.33 -17.86 -1.74
N TRP A 376 8.33 -18.16 -2.59
CA TRP A 376 8.24 -19.28 -3.52
C TRP A 376 8.04 -20.63 -2.81
N LEU A 377 8.43 -20.74 -1.53
CA LEU A 377 8.21 -21.93 -0.70
C LEU A 377 6.72 -22.16 -0.34
N THR A 378 5.88 -21.16 -0.57
CA THR A 378 4.40 -21.25 -0.46
C THR A 378 3.76 -21.73 -1.77
N GLU A 379 4.57 -21.98 -2.80
CA GLU A 379 4.15 -22.34 -4.16
C GLU A 379 3.24 -21.30 -4.82
N TYR A 380 3.27 -20.04 -4.34
CA TYR A 380 2.40 -18.96 -4.82
C TYR A 380 0.92 -19.35 -4.80
N ASN A 381 0.48 -20.03 -3.73
CA ASN A 381 -0.86 -20.59 -3.60
C ASN A 381 -1.96 -19.51 -3.70
N THR A 382 -2.59 -19.36 -4.86
CA THR A 382 -3.70 -18.42 -5.10
C THR A 382 -5.01 -18.87 -4.47
N ASP A 383 -5.07 -20.09 -3.93
CA ASP A 383 -6.24 -20.61 -3.23
C ASP A 383 -6.27 -20.27 -1.73
N ALA A 384 -5.18 -19.71 -1.19
CA ALA A 384 -5.07 -19.29 0.20
C ALA A 384 -6.19 -18.30 0.61
N GLU A 385 -6.65 -18.41 1.86
CA GLU A 385 -7.79 -17.61 2.36
C GLU A 385 -7.53 -16.11 2.27
N LEU A 386 -6.33 -15.68 2.69
CA LEU A 386 -5.95 -14.26 2.68
C LEU A 386 -5.68 -13.75 1.26
N TYR A 387 -5.11 -14.56 0.36
CA TYR A 387 -4.98 -14.22 -1.07
C TYR A 387 -6.35 -13.86 -1.69
N LYS A 388 -7.36 -14.72 -1.51
CA LYS A 388 -8.72 -14.49 -2.03
C LYS A 388 -9.40 -13.29 -1.37
N LEU A 389 -9.17 -13.09 -0.07
CA LEU A 389 -9.69 -11.93 0.65
C LEU A 389 -9.11 -10.63 0.08
N ILE A 390 -7.79 -10.52 -0.07
CA ILE A 390 -7.12 -9.35 -0.65
C ILE A 390 -7.70 -9.04 -2.03
N GLY A 391 -7.87 -10.05 -2.88
CA GLY A 391 -8.50 -9.90 -4.20
C GLY A 391 -9.87 -9.23 -4.15
N LYS A 392 -10.75 -9.68 -3.23
CA LYS A 392 -12.08 -9.08 -3.04
C LYS A 392 -11.99 -7.63 -2.54
N LEU A 393 -11.10 -7.36 -1.59
CA LEU A 393 -10.93 -6.04 -0.97
C LEU A 393 -10.38 -5.02 -1.96
N ASN A 394 -9.36 -5.38 -2.74
CA ASN A 394 -8.85 -4.52 -3.82
C ASN A 394 -9.92 -4.30 -4.90
N ALA A 395 -10.71 -5.32 -5.25
CA ALA A 395 -11.77 -5.17 -6.24
C ALA A 395 -12.84 -4.14 -5.80
N ILE A 396 -13.30 -4.19 -4.54
CA ILE A 396 -14.27 -3.20 -4.06
C ILE A 396 -13.64 -1.81 -3.95
N ARG A 397 -12.38 -1.70 -3.49
CA ARG A 397 -11.67 -0.43 -3.38
C ARG A 397 -11.56 0.27 -4.74
N LYS A 398 -11.13 -0.48 -5.77
CA LYS A 398 -11.06 0.02 -7.16
C LYS A 398 -12.44 0.37 -7.71
N HIS A 399 -13.46 -0.43 -7.39
CA HIS A 399 -14.82 -0.15 -7.84
C HIS A 399 -15.39 1.13 -7.21
N ALA A 400 -15.20 1.33 -5.91
CA ALA A 400 -15.58 2.56 -5.21
C ALA A 400 -14.89 3.79 -5.83
N TYR A 401 -13.60 3.69 -6.12
CA TYR A 401 -12.86 4.74 -6.85
C TYR A 401 -13.38 5.00 -8.27
N ARG A 402 -13.75 3.96 -9.04
CA ARG A 402 -14.36 4.15 -10.38
C ARG A 402 -15.70 4.88 -10.32
N LEU A 403 -16.49 4.64 -9.27
CA LEU A 403 -17.79 5.29 -9.08
C LEU A 403 -17.69 6.69 -8.47
N ASP A 404 -16.62 6.95 -7.73
CA ASP A 404 -16.28 8.27 -7.20
C ASP A 404 -14.75 8.43 -7.11
N ASN A 405 -14.18 9.26 -7.98
CA ASN A 405 -12.75 9.49 -8.02
C ASN A 405 -12.22 10.21 -6.77
N HIS A 406 -13.08 10.76 -5.90
CA HIS A 406 -12.68 11.31 -4.60
C HIS A 406 -12.65 10.26 -3.47
N TYR A 407 -13.04 9.00 -3.73
CA TYR A 407 -13.05 7.95 -2.70
C TYR A 407 -11.74 7.83 -1.89
N PRO A 408 -10.54 7.89 -2.52
CA PRO A 408 -9.28 7.84 -1.80
C PRO A 408 -9.11 8.99 -0.81
N ASP A 409 -9.54 10.21 -1.19
CA ASP A 409 -9.43 11.44 -0.41
C ASP A 409 -10.46 11.57 0.72
N VAL A 410 -11.55 10.81 0.66
CA VAL A 410 -12.53 10.80 1.75
C VAL A 410 -11.98 10.02 2.92
N GLN A 411 -11.74 10.69 4.04
CA GLN A 411 -11.25 10.07 5.28
C GLN A 411 -12.18 8.97 5.81
N THR A 412 -11.59 8.05 6.57
CA THR A 412 -12.27 6.94 7.24
C THR A 412 -12.82 7.43 8.57
N TYR A 413 -14.05 7.03 8.90
CA TYR A 413 -14.71 7.40 10.15
C TYR A 413 -15.12 6.16 10.93
N PRO A 414 -14.81 6.06 12.24
CA PRO A 414 -15.49 5.11 13.09
C PRO A 414 -16.98 5.47 13.16
N VAL A 415 -17.85 4.48 12.99
CA VAL A 415 -19.32 4.64 13.03
C VAL A 415 -19.97 3.77 14.10
N PHE A 416 -19.25 2.77 14.60
CA PHE A 416 -19.75 1.87 15.63
C PHE A 416 -18.60 1.27 16.44
N GLU A 417 -18.82 1.16 17.74
CA GLU A 417 -17.92 0.46 18.66
C GLU A 417 -18.78 -0.42 19.57
N GLY A 418 -18.62 -1.73 19.44
CA GLY A 418 -19.27 -2.75 20.26
C GLY A 418 -18.33 -3.32 21.32
N GLY A 419 -18.73 -4.43 21.93
CA GLY A 419 -17.89 -5.14 22.89
C GLY A 419 -16.66 -5.78 22.24
N SER A 420 -16.84 -6.27 21.01
CA SER A 420 -15.76 -6.80 20.17
C SER A 420 -15.81 -6.28 18.73
N GLU A 421 -16.82 -5.49 18.38
CA GLU A 421 -17.09 -5.06 17.02
C GLU A 421 -16.58 -3.65 16.78
N LEU A 422 -16.09 -3.40 15.58
CA LEU A 422 -15.68 -2.09 15.12
C LEU A 422 -16.29 -1.81 13.75
N GLY A 423 -17.10 -0.76 13.66
CA GLY A 423 -17.66 -0.29 12.40
C GLY A 423 -16.92 0.94 11.90
N PHE A 424 -16.50 0.93 10.63
CA PHE A 424 -15.89 2.07 9.95
C PHE A 424 -16.58 2.34 8.62
N ARG A 425 -16.58 3.60 8.16
CA ARG A 425 -17.00 3.96 6.80
C ARG A 425 -15.94 4.78 6.08
N LYS A 426 -15.81 4.59 4.77
CA LYS A 426 -14.99 5.41 3.86
C LYS A 426 -15.74 5.67 2.56
N GLY A 427 -15.62 6.89 2.04
CA GLY A 427 -16.32 7.34 0.82
C GLY A 427 -17.55 8.20 1.08
N VAL A 428 -18.07 8.79 0.00
CA VAL A 428 -19.21 9.72 0.04
C VAL A 428 -20.49 8.99 0.41
N GLU A 429 -21.37 9.66 1.16
CA GLU A 429 -22.67 9.12 1.57
C GLU A 429 -23.51 8.65 0.36
N GLY A 430 -24.17 7.50 0.51
CA GLY A 430 -24.85 6.76 -0.54
C GLY A 430 -23.93 5.94 -1.46
N ARG A 431 -22.60 6.05 -1.32
CA ARG A 431 -21.57 5.37 -2.14
C ARG A 431 -20.38 4.88 -1.29
N GLN A 432 -20.52 4.91 0.03
CA GLN A 432 -19.48 4.56 0.98
C GLN A 432 -19.32 3.04 1.09
N VAL A 433 -18.09 2.61 1.34
CA VAL A 433 -17.78 1.27 1.81
C VAL A 433 -17.89 1.28 3.34
N VAL A 434 -18.60 0.31 3.90
CA VAL A 434 -18.71 0.13 5.36
C VAL A 434 -18.01 -1.16 5.77
N MET A 435 -17.02 -1.06 6.64
CA MET A 435 -16.34 -2.19 7.27
C MET A 435 -17.00 -2.47 8.62
N LEU A 436 -17.31 -3.73 8.89
CA LEU A 436 -17.63 -4.22 10.23
C LEU A 436 -16.62 -5.32 10.57
N LEU A 437 -15.76 -5.01 11.53
CA LEU A 437 -14.67 -5.85 11.99
C LEU A 437 -15.00 -6.44 13.35
N SER A 438 -14.30 -7.51 13.72
CA SER A 438 -14.38 -8.17 15.01
C SER A 438 -12.99 -8.39 15.61
N THR A 439 -12.89 -8.23 16.92
CA THR A 439 -11.74 -8.64 17.73
C THR A 439 -11.91 -10.05 18.30
N GLN A 440 -12.99 -10.75 17.93
CA GLN A 440 -13.17 -12.17 18.24
C GLN A 440 -12.44 -13.05 17.23
N GLY A 441 -11.94 -14.20 17.68
CA GLY A 441 -11.30 -15.20 16.83
C GLY A 441 -12.26 -16.24 16.25
N THR A 442 -11.70 -17.18 15.51
CA THR A 442 -12.40 -18.22 14.72
C THR A 442 -13.34 -19.09 15.56
N ASN A 443 -13.07 -19.25 16.86
CA ASN A 443 -13.83 -20.09 17.78
C ASN A 443 -15.00 -19.37 18.49
N SER A 444 -15.32 -18.13 18.10
CA SER A 444 -16.40 -17.39 18.75
C SER A 444 -17.79 -17.87 18.34
N SER A 445 -18.76 -17.67 19.22
CA SER A 445 -20.15 -18.09 19.02
C SER A 445 -20.93 -17.11 18.15
N ALA A 446 -21.93 -17.60 17.42
CA ALA A 446 -22.82 -16.77 16.63
C ALA A 446 -23.71 -15.84 17.48
N TYR A 447 -23.95 -14.62 17.00
CA TYR A 447 -24.87 -13.65 17.58
C TYR A 447 -25.42 -12.70 16.49
N ASN A 448 -26.49 -11.97 16.80
CA ASN A 448 -26.98 -10.90 15.92
C ASN A 448 -26.53 -9.56 16.46
N LEU A 449 -25.87 -8.78 15.60
CA LEU A 449 -25.49 -7.41 15.87
C LEU A 449 -26.48 -6.45 15.21
N SER A 450 -26.95 -5.43 15.92
CA SER A 450 -27.57 -4.26 15.29
C SER A 450 -26.55 -3.12 15.26
N MET A 451 -26.13 -2.71 14.06
CA MET A 451 -25.13 -1.68 13.85
C MET A 451 -25.77 -0.46 13.16
N PRO A 452 -25.71 0.74 13.75
CA PRO A 452 -26.14 1.96 13.06
C PRO A 452 -25.24 2.22 11.84
N VAL A 453 -25.85 2.64 10.74
CA VAL A 453 -25.15 2.96 9.50
C VAL A 453 -25.59 4.31 8.94
N SER A 454 -24.76 4.85 8.05
CA SER A 454 -25.03 6.11 7.32
C SER A 454 -25.89 5.91 6.07
N PHE A 455 -26.49 4.74 5.88
CA PHE A 455 -27.43 4.48 4.80
C PHE A 455 -28.86 4.79 5.26
N THR A 456 -29.69 5.30 4.35
CA THR A 456 -31.10 5.56 4.66
C THR A 456 -31.88 4.25 4.82
N GLY A 457 -32.89 4.24 5.69
CA GLY A 457 -33.79 3.10 5.85
C GLY A 457 -34.41 2.63 4.52
N GLY A 458 -34.45 1.32 4.30
CA GLY A 458 -34.89 0.69 3.05
C GLY A 458 -33.79 0.52 1.99
N THR A 459 -32.59 1.08 2.19
CA THR A 459 -31.45 0.82 1.30
C THR A 459 -31.05 -0.64 1.37
N VAL A 460 -30.83 -1.26 0.21
CA VAL A 460 -30.27 -2.63 0.12
C VAL A 460 -28.76 -2.52 -0.06
N VAL A 461 -28.01 -3.18 0.81
CA VAL A 461 -26.55 -3.27 0.74
C VAL A 461 -26.14 -4.73 0.54
N THR A 462 -25.07 -4.96 -0.21
CA THR A 462 -24.44 -6.27 -0.37
C THR A 462 -23.27 -6.37 0.59
N GLU A 463 -23.27 -7.40 1.43
CA GLU A 463 -22.10 -7.87 2.15
C GLU A 463 -21.21 -8.62 1.15
N ILE A 464 -20.10 -8.00 0.74
CA ILE A 464 -19.35 -8.42 -0.45
C ILE A 464 -18.47 -9.65 -0.23
N LEU A 465 -18.16 -10.01 1.03
CA LEU A 465 -17.27 -11.13 1.29
C LEU A 465 -18.00 -12.46 1.12
N ASN A 466 -19.29 -12.52 1.51
CA ASN A 466 -20.15 -13.70 1.36
C ASN A 466 -21.29 -13.51 0.34
N CYS A 467 -21.42 -12.32 -0.25
CA CYS A 467 -22.40 -11.99 -1.28
C CYS A 467 -23.86 -12.12 -0.82
N ILE A 468 -24.14 -11.58 0.37
CA ILE A 468 -25.46 -11.60 1.00
C ILE A 468 -26.02 -10.19 1.02
N ASN A 469 -27.28 -10.02 0.61
CA ASN A 469 -27.95 -8.72 0.69
C ASN A 469 -28.63 -8.51 2.03
N TYR A 470 -28.48 -7.30 2.58
CA TYR A 470 -29.16 -6.83 3.78
C TYR A 470 -29.96 -5.58 3.44
N THR A 471 -31.11 -5.40 4.11
CA THR A 471 -31.90 -4.17 4.00
C THR A 471 -31.76 -3.39 5.28
N VAL A 472 -31.39 -2.12 5.16
CA VAL A 472 -31.28 -1.19 6.29
C VAL A 472 -32.68 -0.97 6.88
N ASN A 473 -32.83 -1.12 8.19
CA ASN A 473 -34.12 -0.99 8.86
C ASN A 473 -34.61 0.48 8.90
N ALA A 474 -35.83 0.71 9.39
CA ALA A 474 -36.40 2.05 9.49
C ALA A 474 -35.66 2.99 10.46
N GLN A 475 -34.82 2.44 11.34
CA GLN A 475 -33.96 3.15 12.29
C GLN A 475 -32.56 3.44 11.72
N SER A 476 -32.30 3.12 10.45
CA SER A 476 -30.98 3.25 9.80
C SER A 476 -29.91 2.33 10.40
N GLU A 477 -30.29 1.10 10.75
CA GLU A 477 -29.38 0.07 11.26
C GLU A 477 -29.33 -1.15 10.34
N LEU A 478 -28.18 -1.83 10.33
CA LEU A 478 -28.01 -3.16 9.76
C LEU A 478 -28.05 -4.20 10.88
N VAL A 479 -28.95 -5.19 10.74
CA VAL A 479 -28.99 -6.37 11.61
C VAL A 479 -28.18 -7.48 10.93
N VAL A 480 -26.99 -7.77 11.45
CA VAL A 480 -26.00 -8.64 10.84
C VAL A 480 -25.77 -9.87 11.72
N PRO A 481 -25.94 -11.10 11.21
CA PRO A 481 -25.49 -12.30 11.89
C PRO A 481 -23.95 -12.36 11.86
N MET A 482 -23.36 -12.28 13.04
CA MET A 482 -21.94 -12.43 13.26
C MET A 482 -21.65 -13.86 13.71
N ASP A 483 -20.56 -14.43 13.22
CA ASP A 483 -20.09 -15.78 13.58
C ASP A 483 -18.60 -15.89 13.26
N LYS A 484 -17.87 -16.69 14.06
CA LYS A 484 -16.43 -16.99 13.90
C LYS A 484 -15.51 -15.78 13.80
N GLY A 485 -15.92 -14.63 14.34
CA GLY A 485 -15.12 -13.40 14.29
C GLY A 485 -14.80 -12.86 12.88
N GLU A 486 -15.47 -13.35 11.83
CA GLU A 486 -15.15 -12.97 10.45
C GLU A 486 -15.53 -11.50 10.15
N PRO A 487 -14.72 -10.75 9.38
CA PRO A 487 -15.09 -9.40 8.95
C PRO A 487 -16.30 -9.43 8.01
N ARG A 488 -16.93 -8.26 7.87
CA ARG A 488 -18.01 -7.99 6.92
C ARG A 488 -17.72 -6.67 6.23
N VAL A 489 -17.97 -6.60 4.93
CA VAL A 489 -17.81 -5.35 4.15
C VAL A 489 -19.07 -5.10 3.34
N PHE A 490 -19.65 -3.92 3.46
CA PHE A 490 -20.92 -3.58 2.82
C PHE A 490 -20.74 -2.49 1.76
N PHE A 491 -21.48 -2.63 0.66
CA PHE A 491 -21.59 -1.64 -0.40
C PHE A 491 -23.03 -1.59 -0.95
N PRO A 492 -23.56 -0.46 -1.44
CA PRO A 492 -24.91 -0.38 -1.98
C PRO A 492 -25.14 -1.38 -3.14
N ALA A 493 -26.19 -2.19 -3.02
CA ALA A 493 -26.45 -3.28 -3.97
C ALA A 493 -26.78 -2.76 -5.38
N ASP A 494 -27.44 -1.60 -5.49
CA ASP A 494 -27.74 -0.92 -6.76
C ASP A 494 -26.48 -0.41 -7.47
N LEU A 495 -25.37 -0.29 -6.75
CA LEU A 495 -24.10 0.19 -7.29
C LEU A 495 -23.09 -0.93 -7.58
N MET A 496 -23.38 -2.17 -7.20
CA MET A 496 -22.49 -3.32 -7.43
C MET A 496 -22.23 -3.71 -8.91
N PRO A 497 -23.11 -3.45 -9.91
CA PRO A 497 -22.81 -3.83 -11.29
C PRO A 497 -21.46 -3.26 -11.78
N GLY A 498 -20.67 -4.07 -12.49
CA GLY A 498 -19.33 -3.69 -12.96
C GLY A 498 -18.20 -3.84 -11.93
N SER A 499 -18.51 -4.30 -10.72
CA SER A 499 -17.51 -4.52 -9.64
C SER A 499 -16.60 -5.72 -9.87
N GLY A 500 -17.06 -6.77 -10.56
CA GLY A 500 -16.37 -8.07 -10.58
C GLY A 500 -16.65 -8.95 -9.36
N LEU A 501 -17.53 -8.51 -8.45
CA LEU A 501 -17.83 -9.19 -7.19
C LEU A 501 -19.22 -9.84 -7.24
N CYS A 502 -19.40 -10.90 -6.44
CA CYS A 502 -20.71 -11.54 -6.25
C CYS A 502 -21.41 -12.01 -7.54
N GLY A 503 -20.63 -12.54 -8.48
CA GLY A 503 -21.11 -13.03 -9.77
C GLY A 503 -21.37 -11.95 -10.82
N LEU A 504 -21.10 -10.68 -10.49
CA LEU A 504 -21.20 -9.57 -11.43
C LEU A 504 -19.91 -9.44 -12.23
N PRO A 505 -19.98 -9.15 -13.55
CA PRO A 505 -18.78 -8.98 -14.36
C PRO A 505 -18.03 -7.69 -13.99
N VAL A 506 -16.73 -7.66 -14.26
CA VAL A 506 -15.97 -6.40 -14.28
C VAL A 506 -16.38 -5.61 -15.52
N ALA A 507 -16.82 -4.38 -15.32
CA ALA A 507 -17.19 -3.48 -16.42
C ALA A 507 -16.88 -2.03 -16.04
N ASN A 508 -16.50 -1.22 -17.03
CA ASN A 508 -16.28 0.20 -16.83
C ASN A 508 -17.62 0.94 -16.84
N VAL A 509 -18.27 1.00 -15.68
CA VAL A 509 -19.54 1.69 -15.48
C VAL A 509 -19.35 2.94 -14.64
N THR A 510 -20.07 4.00 -14.98
CA THR A 510 -20.08 5.24 -14.20
C THR A 510 -21.25 5.25 -13.23
N TYR A 511 -21.12 6.01 -12.14
CA TYR A 511 -22.22 6.22 -11.20
C TYR A 511 -23.49 6.76 -11.88
N ALA A 512 -23.33 7.71 -12.82
CA ALA A 512 -24.45 8.27 -13.59
C ALA A 512 -25.18 7.21 -14.44
N ALA A 513 -24.44 6.26 -15.03
CA ALA A 513 -25.02 5.16 -15.80
C ALA A 513 -25.87 4.23 -14.90
N LEU A 514 -25.37 3.90 -13.70
CA LEU A 514 -26.10 3.05 -12.76
C LEU A 514 -27.37 3.73 -12.24
N LYS A 515 -27.32 5.03 -11.93
CA LYS A 515 -28.51 5.79 -11.49
C LYS A 515 -29.57 5.92 -12.57
N THR A 516 -29.17 6.14 -13.83
CA THR A 516 -30.13 6.25 -14.95
C THR A 516 -30.78 4.91 -15.29
N GLN A 517 -30.03 3.80 -15.25
CA GLN A 517 -30.60 2.46 -15.43
C GLN A 517 -31.56 2.08 -14.30
N GLY A 518 -31.22 2.41 -13.05
CA GLY A 518 -32.11 2.21 -11.90
C GLY A 518 -33.42 2.99 -12.02
N ALA A 519 -33.34 4.25 -12.47
CA ALA A 519 -34.53 5.08 -12.71
C ALA A 519 -35.41 4.52 -13.83
N ALA A 520 -34.82 4.11 -14.96
CA ALA A 520 -35.55 3.51 -16.08
C ALA A 520 -36.22 2.19 -15.70
N ALA A 521 -35.57 1.35 -14.88
CA ALA A 521 -36.15 0.11 -14.38
C ALA A 521 -37.34 0.37 -13.43
N ALA A 522 -37.24 1.39 -12.58
CA ALA A 522 -38.33 1.80 -11.70
C ALA A 522 -39.54 2.36 -12.50
N GLU A 523 -39.29 3.21 -13.50
CA GLU A 523 -40.32 3.73 -14.41
C GLU A 523 -40.99 2.61 -15.24
N ALA A 524 -40.21 1.65 -15.73
CA ALA A 524 -40.74 0.49 -16.44
C ALA A 524 -41.64 -0.38 -15.54
N ALA A 525 -41.24 -0.63 -14.29
CA ALA A 525 -42.05 -1.37 -13.32
C ALA A 525 -43.38 -0.66 -13.00
N LEU A 526 -43.35 0.68 -12.89
CA LEU A 526 -44.54 1.53 -12.75
C LEU A 526 -45.44 1.45 -13.99
N SER A 527 -44.88 1.45 -15.19
CA SER A 527 -45.64 1.38 -16.46
C SER A 527 -46.29 0.01 -16.71
N LEU A 528 -45.70 -1.07 -16.18
CA LEU A 528 -46.17 -2.45 -16.34
C LEU A 528 -47.17 -2.87 -15.24
N GLY A 529 -47.48 -2.01 -14.27
CA GLY A 529 -48.42 -2.32 -13.18
C GLY A 529 -47.98 -3.48 -12.27
N ILE A 530 -46.69 -3.84 -12.30
CA ILE A 530 -46.14 -4.92 -11.48
C ILE A 530 -45.92 -4.34 -10.08
N ARG A 531 -46.82 -4.69 -9.14
CA ARG A 531 -46.62 -4.41 -7.71
C ARG A 531 -45.46 -5.28 -7.20
N THR A 532 -44.27 -4.70 -7.11
CA THR A 532 -43.23 -5.18 -6.20
C THR A 532 -43.36 -4.43 -4.88
N ASP A 533 -43.01 -5.05 -3.75
CA ASP A 533 -43.15 -4.47 -2.40
C ASP A 533 -42.42 -3.12 -2.23
N ALA A 534 -41.48 -2.79 -3.13
CA ALA A 534 -40.82 -1.50 -3.24
C ALA A 534 -41.77 -0.34 -3.65
N ALA A 535 -42.85 -0.61 -4.38
CA ALA A 535 -43.81 0.41 -4.84
C ALA A 535 -44.61 1.04 -3.69
N SER A 536 -44.74 0.35 -2.56
CA SER A 536 -45.46 0.83 -1.38
C SER A 536 -44.73 2.00 -0.69
N ASN A 537 -43.39 2.03 -0.77
CA ASN A 537 -42.58 3.07 -0.14
C ASN A 537 -42.41 4.33 -1.00
N ALA A 538 -42.42 4.19 -2.34
CA ALA A 538 -42.40 5.33 -3.26
C ALA A 538 -43.70 6.15 -3.22
N LEU A 539 -44.83 5.50 -2.91
CA LEU A 539 -46.12 6.18 -2.71
C LEU A 539 -46.15 7.00 -1.41
N LEU A 540 -45.37 6.66 -0.38
CA LEU A 540 -45.32 7.45 0.85
C LEU A 540 -44.44 8.71 0.72
N SER A 541 -43.30 8.63 0.02
CA SER A 541 -42.39 9.77 -0.14
C SER A 541 -42.94 10.85 -1.09
N LEU A 542 -43.72 10.47 -2.10
CA LEU A 542 -44.38 11.40 -3.01
C LEU A 542 -45.59 12.10 -2.36
N VAL A 543 -46.29 11.44 -1.43
CA VAL A 543 -47.44 12.02 -0.73
C VAL A 543 -46.98 12.98 0.38
N LEU A 544 -45.85 12.73 1.04
CA LEU A 544 -45.30 13.65 2.05
C LEU A 544 -44.73 14.95 1.47
N SER A 545 -44.18 14.92 0.25
CA SER A 545 -43.65 16.12 -0.43
C SER A 545 -44.77 17.00 -1.00
N VAL A 546 -45.94 16.44 -1.33
CA VAL A 546 -47.12 17.21 -1.75
C VAL A 546 -47.88 17.80 -0.55
N VAL A 547 -47.89 17.14 0.61
CA VAL A 547 -48.55 17.67 1.82
C VAL A 547 -47.75 18.78 2.50
N ALA A 548 -46.41 18.78 2.42
CA ALA A 548 -45.57 19.87 2.95
C ALA A 548 -45.64 21.16 2.10
N GLY A 549 -45.95 21.05 0.79
CA GLY A 549 -46.12 22.20 -0.10
C GLY A 549 -47.46 22.92 0.00
N LEU A 550 -48.46 22.34 0.68
CA LEU A 550 -49.83 22.88 0.79
C LEU A 550 -50.14 23.56 2.14
N LEU A 551 -49.18 23.64 3.07
CA LEU A 551 -49.38 24.22 4.42
C LEU A 551 -48.57 25.50 4.71
N VAL A 552 -47.87 26.10 3.73
CA VAL A 552 -47.17 27.41 3.88
C VAL A 552 -47.93 28.54 3.17
N GLY A 553 -49.25 28.42 3.08
CA GLY A 553 -50.11 29.37 2.38
C GLY A 553 -51.40 29.65 3.13
N MET A 554 -51.33 29.91 4.44
CA MET A 554 -52.33 30.64 5.22
C MET A 554 -51.80 30.80 6.66
N TRP A 555 -51.44 32.06 6.98
CA TRP A 555 -51.17 32.75 8.25
C TRP A 555 -49.83 33.50 8.23
#